data_AF-A0A1A8CFD4-F1
#
_entry.id   AF-A0A1A8CFD4-F1
#
_cell.length_a   1.000
_cell.length_b   1.000
_cell.length_c   1.000
_cell.angle_alpha   90.00
_cell.angle_beta   90.00
_cell.angle_gamma   90.00
#
_symmetry.space_group_name_H-M   'P 1'
#
loop_
_entity.id
_entity.type
_entity.pdbx_description
1 polymer ?
#
loop_
_entity_poly.entity_id
_entity_poly.type
_entity_poly.pdbx_seq_one_letter_code
_entity_poly.pdbx_strand_id
1 'polypeptide(L)'
;VMMGTFTKSFGAAGGYIAGKKELVDYLRSQSHSAVYASAMSPAITEQIIRAIKCITGKDGSTEGIRRIRQLAENTRYFRARLKEMGFIIYGGDESPVVPLLLYMPAKVVAFAREMLARKIG
;
A
#
# COMPACT_ATOMS: atom_id res chain seq x y z
N VAL A 1 9.42 16.46 -5.14
CA VAL A 1 7.97 16.18 -5.34
C VAL A 1 7.70 14.81 -4.79
N MET A 2 6.68 14.64 -3.95
CA MET A 2 6.23 13.34 -3.47
C MET A 2 4.86 13.04 -4.07
N MET A 3 4.67 11.82 -4.57
CA MET A 3 3.37 11.40 -5.11
C MET A 3 2.96 10.09 -4.46
N GLY A 4 1.67 9.88 -4.31
CA GLY A 4 1.13 8.67 -3.71
C GLY A 4 -0.35 8.48 -4.01
N THR A 5 -0.87 7.33 -3.58
CA THR A 5 -2.27 6.97 -3.73
C THR A 5 -2.92 6.71 -2.38
N PHE A 6 -4.21 7.02 -2.29
CA PHE A 6 -5.03 6.71 -1.13
C PHE A 6 -5.72 5.33 -1.22
N THR A 7 -5.50 4.59 -2.31
CA THR A 7 -6.20 3.31 -2.59
C THR A 7 -5.66 2.08 -1.86
N LYS A 8 -4.49 2.20 -1.22
CA LYS A 8 -3.79 1.05 -0.59
C LYS A 8 -3.87 1.13 0.93
N SER A 9 -2.79 1.56 1.57
CA SER A 9 -2.68 1.64 3.03
C SER A 9 -3.74 2.52 3.70
N PHE A 10 -4.34 3.45 2.95
CA PHE A 10 -5.39 4.34 3.44
C PHE A 10 -6.81 3.79 3.20
N GLY A 11 -6.96 2.72 2.40
CA GLY A 11 -8.24 2.05 2.13
C GLY A 11 -9.31 2.92 1.47
N ALA A 12 -8.92 4.00 0.80
CA ALA A 12 -9.81 5.05 0.29
C ALA A 12 -9.67 5.19 -1.24
N ALA A 13 -9.89 6.38 -1.80
CA ALA A 13 -9.78 6.64 -3.24
C ALA A 13 -8.97 7.89 -3.55
N GLY A 14 -8.39 7.93 -4.75
CA GLY A 14 -7.61 9.07 -5.26
C GLY A 14 -6.11 8.98 -4.98
N GLY A 15 -5.46 10.13 -5.09
CA GLY A 15 -4.02 10.28 -4.87
C GLY A 15 -3.62 11.71 -4.58
N TYR A 16 -2.34 11.94 -4.35
CA TYR A 16 -1.81 13.24 -4.00
C TYR A 16 -0.48 13.52 -4.69
N ILE A 17 -0.22 14.81 -4.86
CA ILE A 17 1.10 15.37 -5.14
C ILE A 17 1.40 16.34 -4.01
N ALA A 18 2.54 16.16 -3.35
CA ALA A 18 3.05 17.01 -2.28
C ALA A 18 4.40 17.60 -2.67
N GLY A 19 4.64 18.85 -2.31
CA GLY A 19 5.85 19.58 -2.63
C GLY A 19 5.78 21.00 -2.11
N LYS A 20 6.67 21.86 -2.63
CA LYS A 20 6.64 23.29 -2.29
C LYS A 20 5.33 23.93 -2.75
N LYS A 21 4.91 24.99 -2.06
CA LYS A 21 3.65 25.67 -2.32
C LYS A 21 3.55 26.16 -3.76
N GLU A 22 4.63 26.72 -4.30
CA GLU A 22 4.67 27.25 -5.67
C GLU A 22 4.39 26.15 -6.70
N LEU A 23 4.91 24.94 -6.47
CA LEU A 23 4.63 23.78 -7.33
C LEU A 23 3.17 23.36 -7.26
N VAL A 24 2.61 23.27 -6.05
CA VAL A 24 1.22 22.84 -5.87
C VAL A 24 0.24 23.85 -6.48
N ASP A 25 0.50 25.14 -6.30
CA ASP A 25 -0.34 26.21 -6.85
C ASP A 25 -0.22 26.29 -8.39
N TYR A 26 0.99 26.08 -8.93
CA TYR A 26 1.18 25.92 -10.38
C TYR A 26 0.38 24.74 -10.92
N LEU A 27 0.47 23.56 -10.29
CA LEU A 27 -0.26 22.38 -10.75
C LEU A 27 -1.78 22.56 -10.66
N ARG A 28 -2.29 23.25 -9.63
CA ARG A 28 -3.74 23.52 -9.49
C ARG A 28 -4.30 24.40 -10.60
N SER A 29 -3.50 25.34 -11.13
CA SER A 29 -3.95 26.28 -12.16
C SER A 29 -3.63 25.82 -13.59
N GLN A 30 -2.55 25.05 -13.77
CA GLN A 30 -2.05 24.68 -15.10
C GLN A 30 -2.31 23.22 -15.48
N SER A 31 -2.57 22.33 -14.52
CA SER A 31 -2.84 20.93 -14.84
C SER A 31 -4.29 20.75 -15.30
N HIS A 32 -4.47 20.23 -16.51
CA HIS A 32 -5.78 19.84 -17.03
C HIS A 32 -6.53 18.93 -16.04
N SER A 33 -5.84 17.94 -15.46
CA SER A 33 -6.41 17.01 -14.49
C SER A 33 -6.75 17.65 -13.16
N ALA A 34 -6.25 18.84 -12.83
CA ALA A 34 -6.62 19.57 -11.61
C ALA A 34 -7.76 20.56 -11.88
N VAL A 35 -7.73 21.25 -13.01
CA VAL A 35 -8.71 22.28 -13.40
C VAL A 35 -10.08 21.68 -13.70
N TYR A 36 -10.12 20.52 -14.36
CA TYR A 36 -11.38 19.87 -14.78
C TYR A 36 -11.81 18.70 -13.88
N ALA A 37 -11.05 18.39 -12.82
CA ALA A 37 -11.43 17.33 -11.90
C ALA A 37 -12.52 17.78 -10.93
N SER A 38 -13.45 16.87 -10.64
CA SER A 38 -14.37 17.02 -9.52
C SER A 38 -13.64 16.83 -8.19
N ALA A 39 -14.08 17.56 -7.17
CA ALA A 39 -13.55 17.40 -5.82
C ALA A 39 -13.84 15.98 -5.28
N MET A 40 -12.95 15.51 -4.40
CA MET A 40 -13.12 14.24 -3.71
C MET A 40 -14.33 14.31 -2.77
N SER A 41 -15.08 13.21 -2.67
CA SER A 41 -16.20 13.09 -1.72
C SER A 41 -15.75 13.43 -0.28
N PRO A 42 -16.53 14.22 0.48
CA PRO A 42 -16.20 14.54 1.87
C PRO A 42 -15.99 13.31 2.75
N ALA A 43 -16.78 12.25 2.58
CA ALA A 43 -16.64 11.02 3.35
C ALA A 43 -15.30 10.31 3.10
N ILE A 44 -14.85 10.26 1.84
CA ILE A 44 -13.56 9.69 1.46
C ILE A 44 -12.41 10.55 2.00
N THR A 45 -12.56 11.87 1.94
CA THR A 45 -11.58 12.82 2.47
C THR A 45 -11.39 12.62 3.98
N GLU A 46 -12.47 12.51 4.76
CA GLU A 46 -12.37 12.29 6.21
C GLU A 46 -11.78 10.91 6.54
N GLN A 47 -12.12 9.87 5.79
CA GLN A 47 -11.49 8.55 5.94
C GLN A 47 -9.96 8.64 5.78
N ILE A 48 -9.48 9.36 4.75
CA ILE A 48 -8.05 9.57 4.50
C ILE A 48 -7.41 10.34 5.66
N ILE A 49 -8.04 11.43 6.10
CA ILE A 49 -7.56 12.25 7.23
C ILE A 49 -7.44 11.38 8.49
N ARG A 50 -8.45 10.55 8.78
CA ARG A 50 -8.44 9.65 9.93
C ARG A 50 -7.36 8.59 9.83
N ALA A 51 -7.18 7.98 8.65
CA ALA A 51 -6.11 7.01 8.41
C ALA A 51 -4.72 7.65 8.61
N ILE A 52 -4.49 8.86 8.10
CA ILE A 52 -3.25 9.60 8.32
C ILE A 52 -3.03 9.87 9.81
N LYS A 53 -4.07 10.33 10.53
CA LYS A 53 -3.99 10.59 11.98
C LYS A 53 -3.62 9.31 12.75
N CYS A 54 -4.23 8.18 12.41
CA CYS A 54 -3.93 6.89 13.02
C CYS A 54 -2.49 6.43 12.76
N ILE A 55 -2.06 6.47 11.49
CA ILE A 55 -0.69 6.08 11.08
C ILE A 55 0.36 6.95 11.78
N THR A 56 0.08 8.24 11.94
CA THR A 56 1.00 9.21 12.55
C THR A 56 0.86 9.35 14.07
N GLY A 57 -0.05 8.60 14.70
CA GLY A 57 -0.35 8.70 16.14
C GLY A 57 -1.03 10.02 16.56
N LYS A 58 -1.44 10.86 15.60
CA LYS A 58 -2.14 12.14 15.86
C LYS A 58 -3.60 11.95 16.26
N ASP A 59 -4.11 10.72 16.23
CA ASP A 59 -5.42 10.38 16.80
C ASP A 59 -5.37 10.05 18.30
N GLY A 60 -4.19 10.15 18.93
CA GLY A 60 -3.96 9.85 20.33
C GLY A 60 -3.77 8.35 20.62
N SER A 61 -3.78 7.50 19.60
CA SER A 61 -3.60 6.05 19.74
C SER A 61 -2.20 5.61 19.29
N THR A 62 -1.79 4.41 19.72
CA THR A 62 -0.58 3.72 19.23
C THR A 62 -0.88 2.71 18.12
N GLU A 63 -2.13 2.65 17.65
CA GLU A 63 -2.62 1.58 16.78
C GLU A 63 -1.91 1.57 15.41
N GLY A 64 -1.68 2.74 14.82
CA GLY A 64 -0.94 2.83 13.56
C GLY A 64 0.49 2.30 13.67
N ILE A 65 1.22 2.70 14.71
CA ILE A 65 2.59 2.24 14.97
C ILE A 65 2.60 0.73 15.23
N ARG A 66 1.65 0.22 16.02
CA ARG A 66 1.50 -1.21 16.30
C ARG A 66 1.32 -2.01 15.02
N ARG A 67 0.41 -1.58 14.14
CA ARG A 67 0.15 -2.26 12.85
C ARG A 67 1.36 -2.25 11.93
N ILE A 68 2.10 -1.14 11.86
CA ILE A 68 3.32 -1.04 11.04
C ILE A 68 4.39 -2.03 11.53
N ARG A 69 4.62 -2.11 12.85
CA ARG A 69 5.57 -3.06 13.44
C ARG A 69 5.15 -4.51 13.16
N GLN A 70 3.89 -4.83 13.41
CA GLN A 70 3.36 -6.16 13.15
C GLN A 70 3.48 -6.56 11.67
N LEU A 71 3.22 -5.63 10.74
CA LEU A 71 3.39 -5.87 9.31
C LEU A 71 4.84 -6.21 8.97
N ALA A 72 5.81 -5.47 9.52
CA ALA A 72 7.23 -5.71 9.29
C ALA A 72 7.66 -7.07 9.85
N GLU A 73 7.23 -7.42 11.06
CA GLU A 73 7.51 -8.72 11.69
C GLU A 73 6.91 -9.88 10.90
N ASN A 74 5.63 -9.79 10.53
CA ASN A 74 4.95 -10.82 9.74
C ASN A 74 5.63 -11.03 8.39
N THR A 75 6.03 -9.93 7.72
CA THR A 75 6.70 -9.97 6.43
C THR A 75 8.05 -10.69 6.54
N ARG A 76 8.88 -10.32 7.54
CA ARG A 76 10.19 -10.95 7.77
C ARG A 76 10.03 -12.43 8.09
N TYR A 77 9.10 -12.78 8.97
CA TYR A 77 8.81 -14.16 9.32
C TYR A 77 8.40 -14.97 8.09
N PHE A 78 7.39 -14.51 7.34
CA PHE A 78 6.88 -15.23 6.18
C PHE A 78 7.95 -15.44 5.11
N ARG A 79 8.74 -14.39 4.82
CA ARG A 79 9.86 -14.45 3.88
C ARG A 79 10.93 -15.45 4.33
N ALA A 80 11.32 -15.43 5.61
CA ALA A 80 12.34 -16.33 6.14
C ALA A 80 11.91 -17.80 6.01
N ARG A 81 10.67 -18.10 6.41
CA ARG A 81 10.12 -19.47 6.31
C ARG A 81 10.06 -19.96 4.86
N LEU A 82 9.69 -19.12 3.91
CA LEU A 82 9.68 -19.49 2.49
C LEU A 82 11.10 -19.77 1.95
N LYS A 83 12.09 -18.94 2.33
CA LYS A 83 13.50 -19.16 1.97
C LYS A 83 14.03 -20.47 2.57
N GLU A 84 13.70 -20.77 3.83
CA GLU A 84 14.06 -22.03 4.49
C GLU A 84 13.45 -23.26 3.82
N MET A 85 12.25 -23.12 3.23
CA MET A 85 11.60 -24.16 2.42
C MET A 85 12.20 -24.29 1.01
N GLY A 86 13.21 -23.48 0.66
CA GLY A 86 13.90 -23.52 -0.63
C GLY A 86 13.26 -22.68 -1.74
N PHE A 87 12.25 -21.85 -1.45
CA PHE A 87 11.68 -20.95 -2.44
C PHE A 87 12.60 -19.76 -2.73
N ILE A 88 12.67 -19.36 -4.00
CA ILE A 88 13.28 -18.09 -4.40
C ILE A 88 12.27 -16.97 -4.21
N ILE A 89 12.62 -16.01 -3.36
CA ILE A 89 11.82 -14.83 -3.07
C ILE A 89 12.56 -13.58 -3.53
N TYR A 90 11.89 -12.75 -4.34
CA TYR A 90 12.43 -11.49 -4.83
C TYR A 90 12.07 -10.29 -3.95
N GLY A 91 12.63 -9.12 -4.26
CA GLY A 91 12.36 -7.86 -3.56
C GLY A 91 13.17 -7.68 -2.28
N GLY A 92 13.10 -6.48 -1.72
CA GLY A 92 13.82 -6.12 -0.48
C GLY A 92 13.19 -6.77 0.75
N ASP A 93 14.03 -7.09 1.74
CA ASP A 93 13.60 -7.75 2.98
C ASP A 93 12.65 -6.86 3.83
N GLU A 94 12.75 -5.54 3.70
CA GLU A 94 11.88 -4.56 4.37
C GLU A 94 10.61 -4.22 3.57
N SER A 95 10.39 -4.85 2.40
CA SER A 95 9.17 -4.64 1.62
C SER A 95 8.07 -5.60 2.07
N PRO A 96 6.84 -5.11 2.37
CA PRO A 96 5.71 -5.95 2.75
C PRO A 96 5.19 -6.85 1.61
N VAL A 97 5.66 -6.65 0.37
CA VAL A 97 5.35 -7.51 -0.77
C VAL A 97 6.38 -8.64 -0.85
N VAL A 98 5.91 -9.88 -0.93
CA VAL A 98 6.76 -11.10 -0.98
C VAL A 98 6.52 -11.85 -2.30
N PRO A 99 7.19 -11.47 -3.41
CA PRO A 99 7.08 -12.15 -4.69
C PRO A 99 7.81 -13.50 -4.67
N LEU A 100 7.04 -14.59 -4.75
CA LEU A 100 7.55 -15.96 -4.82
C LEU A 100 7.64 -16.44 -6.26
N LEU A 101 8.80 -16.98 -6.66
CA LEU A 101 9.02 -17.51 -8.00
C LEU A 101 8.52 -18.96 -8.14
N LEU A 102 7.63 -19.21 -9.10
CA LEU A 102 7.14 -20.55 -9.44
C LEU A 102 7.81 -21.17 -10.68
N TYR A 103 8.78 -20.45 -11.28
CA TYR A 103 9.59 -20.79 -12.48
C TYR A 103 8.83 -21.01 -13.80
N MET A 104 7.60 -21.52 -13.75
CA MET A 104 6.79 -21.81 -14.92
C MET A 104 5.47 -21.02 -14.86
N PRO A 105 5.18 -20.18 -15.87
CA PRO A 105 3.91 -19.42 -15.93
C PRO A 105 2.67 -20.30 -15.81
N ALA A 106 2.70 -21.51 -16.39
CA ALA A 106 1.61 -22.48 -16.31
C ALA A 106 1.28 -22.92 -14.87
N LYS A 107 2.25 -22.88 -13.94
CA LYS A 107 2.02 -23.22 -12.53
C LYS A 107 1.30 -22.13 -11.77
N VAL A 108 1.34 -20.87 -12.22
CA VAL A 108 0.78 -19.72 -11.48
C VAL A 108 -0.72 -19.89 -11.27
N VAL A 109 -1.46 -20.24 -12.33
CA VAL A 109 -2.92 -20.44 -12.25
C VAL A 109 -3.27 -21.66 -11.41
N ALA A 110 -2.56 -22.77 -11.60
CA ALA A 110 -2.80 -24.00 -10.83
C ALA A 110 -2.52 -23.79 -9.33
N PHE A 111 -1.41 -23.11 -9.00
CA PHE A 111 -1.06 -22.76 -7.62
C PHE A 111 -2.09 -21.82 -7.00
N ALA A 112 -2.51 -20.76 -7.71
CA ALA A 112 -3.54 -19.85 -7.21
C ALA A 112 -4.88 -20.56 -6.92
N ARG A 113 -5.29 -21.50 -7.78
CA ARG A 113 -6.50 -22.31 -7.57
C ARG A 113 -6.38 -23.23 -6.36
N GLU A 114 -5.24 -23.88 -6.19
CA GLU A 114 -4.98 -24.76 -5.04
C GLU A 114 -4.99 -23.98 -3.72
N MET A 115 -4.36 -22.80 -3.70
CA MET A 115 -4.38 -21.91 -2.54
C MET A 115 -5.80 -21.45 -2.22
N LEU A 116 -6.59 -21.08 -3.23
CA LEU A 116 -8.00 -20.72 -3.05
C LEU A 116 -8.84 -21.89 -2.51
N ALA A 117 -8.65 -23.11 -3.03
CA ALA A 117 -9.32 -24.31 -2.54
C ALA A 117 -9.01 -24.59 -1.06
N ARG A 118 -7.79 -24.26 -0.62
CA ARG A 118 -7.35 -24.33 0.78
C ARG A 118 -7.75 -23.12 1.62
N LYS A 119 -8.48 -22.16 1.05
CA LYS A 119 -8.89 -20.90 1.69
C LYS A 119 -7.69 -20.04 2.15
N ILE A 120 -6.62 -20.07 1.38
CA ILE A 120 -5.46 -19.21 1.56
C ILE A 120 -5.51 -18.13 0.48
N GLY A 121 -5.99 -16.94 0.86
CA GLY A 121 -6.19 -15.79 -0.02
C GLY A 121 -6.54 -14.54 0.77
#